data_AF-A0A7M3MTB3-F1
#
_entry.id   AF-A0A7M3MTB3-F1
#
_cell.length_a   1.000
_cell.length_b   1.000
_cell.length_c   1.000
_cell.angle_alpha   90.00
_cell.angle_beta   90.00
_cell.angle_gamma   90.00
#
_symmetry.space_group_name_H-M   'P 1'
#
loop_
_entity.id
_entity.type
_entity.pdbx_description
1 polymer ?
#
loop_
_entity_poly.entity_id
_entity_poly.type
_entity_poly.pdbx_seq_one_letter_code
_entity_poly.pdbx_strand_id
1 'polypeptide(L)'
;MTPLQPTAELRALVRGRAEQFTSVPADLASARQQLVRIEQEELLAVMVQSYQAYQANIDALHRTAHTLAYDAARKAVEAVLLAMGVRISRVGGHHTTVAAAEAVLLPPPPSRRRNALSFARARNVRHEDEYPRPTTQSGVTLRERREQTQNCVRLVSDCRELLGLDRIDELVPTDHRLGEWTPPAARPRP
;
A
#
# COMPACT_ATOMS: atom_id res chain seq x y z
N MET A 1 -10.08 -28.68 42.51
CA MET A 1 -10.16 -27.84 41.29
C MET A 1 -10.87 -26.56 41.65
N THR A 2 -10.15 -25.45 41.72
CA THR A 2 -10.73 -24.13 42.06
C THR A 2 -11.40 -23.58 40.79
N PRO A 3 -12.69 -23.17 40.84
CA PRO A 3 -13.34 -22.61 39.67
C PRO A 3 -12.64 -21.30 39.27
N LEU A 4 -12.26 -21.20 38.00
CA LEU A 4 -11.69 -19.99 37.40
C LEU A 4 -12.68 -18.83 37.58
N GLN A 5 -12.29 -17.83 38.37
CA GLN A 5 -13.08 -16.63 38.58
C GLN A 5 -13.11 -15.81 37.27
N PRO A 6 -14.30 -15.38 36.80
CA PRO A 6 -14.39 -14.58 35.58
C PRO A 6 -13.64 -13.25 35.72
N THR A 7 -12.95 -12.88 34.63
CA THR A 7 -12.12 -11.67 34.53
C THR A 7 -12.97 -10.41 34.76
N ALA A 8 -12.32 -9.31 35.14
CA ALA A 8 -13.00 -8.04 35.43
C ALA A 8 -13.80 -7.53 34.22
N GLU A 9 -13.29 -7.74 33.01
CA GLU A 9 -13.95 -7.42 31.74
C GLU A 9 -15.24 -8.22 31.54
N LEU A 10 -15.21 -9.52 31.85
CA LEU A 10 -16.38 -10.38 31.75
C LEU A 10 -17.46 -9.99 32.78
N ARG A 11 -17.05 -9.59 33.99
CA ARG A 11 -17.95 -9.04 35.01
C ARG A 11 -18.57 -7.69 34.60
N ALA A 12 -17.82 -6.82 33.93
CA ALA A 12 -18.33 -5.54 33.44
C ALA A 12 -19.33 -5.75 32.29
N LEU A 13 -19.03 -6.68 31.37
CA LEU A 13 -19.91 -7.04 30.26
C LEU A 13 -21.23 -7.65 30.75
N VAL A 14 -21.18 -8.53 31.75
CA VAL A 14 -22.39 -9.11 32.38
C VAL A 14 -23.21 -8.05 33.13
N ARG A 15 -22.56 -7.10 33.80
CA ARG A 15 -23.24 -6.05 34.56
C ARG A 15 -23.95 -5.04 33.66
N GLY A 16 -23.30 -4.59 32.58
CA GLY A 16 -23.93 -3.74 31.56
C GLY A 16 -25.07 -4.45 30.80
N ARG A 17 -25.03 -5.80 30.70
CA ARG A 17 -26.10 -6.62 30.12
C ARG A 17 -27.31 -6.79 31.04
N ALA A 18 -27.10 -6.92 32.35
CA ALA A 18 -28.19 -7.01 33.31
C ALA A 18 -29.06 -5.74 33.32
N GLU A 19 -28.46 -4.59 33.00
CA GLU A 19 -29.16 -3.29 32.91
C GLU A 19 -30.02 -3.15 31.63
N GLN A 20 -29.76 -3.95 30.59
CA GLN A 20 -30.59 -3.99 29.36
C GLN A 20 -31.87 -4.84 29.50
N PHE A 21 -31.96 -5.69 30.54
CA PHE A 21 -33.17 -6.45 30.86
C PHE A 21 -34.09 -5.63 31.78
N THR A 22 -34.89 -4.72 31.21
CA THR A 22 -35.87 -3.93 31.96
C THR A 22 -37.12 -4.73 32.37
N SER A 23 -37.33 -5.93 31.83
CA SER A 23 -38.25 -6.93 32.38
C SER A 23 -37.88 -8.36 31.93
N VAL A 24 -38.15 -9.35 32.78
CA VAL A 24 -38.00 -10.78 32.45
C VAL A 24 -39.32 -11.24 31.83
N PRO A 25 -39.32 -11.82 30.62
CA PRO A 25 -40.53 -12.43 30.05
C PRO A 25 -41.08 -13.50 31.00
N ALA A 26 -42.39 -13.47 31.29
CA ALA A 26 -43.01 -14.46 32.15
C ALA A 26 -42.92 -15.90 31.58
N ASP A 27 -42.64 -16.02 30.28
CA ASP A 27 -42.47 -17.27 29.54
C ASP A 27 -40.99 -17.55 29.20
N LEU A 28 -40.51 -18.70 29.66
CA LEU A 28 -39.16 -19.20 29.41
C LEU A 28 -38.88 -19.44 27.91
N ALA A 29 -39.88 -19.79 27.10
CA ALA A 29 -39.70 -19.98 25.67
C ALA A 29 -39.44 -18.64 24.95
N SER A 30 -40.20 -17.60 25.31
CA SER A 30 -39.98 -16.24 24.83
C SER A 30 -38.60 -15.69 25.23
N ALA A 31 -38.17 -15.89 26.49
CA ALA A 31 -36.85 -15.46 26.95
C ALA A 31 -35.70 -16.16 26.19
N ARG A 32 -35.84 -17.46 25.90
CA ARG A 32 -34.86 -18.22 25.09
C ARG A 32 -34.77 -17.71 23.66
N GLN A 33 -35.91 -17.39 23.03
CA GLN A 33 -35.92 -16.82 21.68
C GLN A 33 -35.26 -15.43 21.64
N GLN A 34 -35.49 -14.60 22.64
CA GLN A 34 -34.84 -13.29 22.75
C GLN A 34 -33.31 -13.41 22.90
N LEU A 35 -32.82 -14.35 23.71
CA LEU A 35 -31.39 -14.60 23.85
C LEU A 35 -30.74 -15.06 22.55
N VAL A 36 -31.35 -15.99 21.83
CA VAL A 36 -30.84 -16.45 20.52
C VAL A 36 -30.81 -15.30 19.52
N ARG A 37 -31.83 -14.43 19.50
CA ARG A 37 -31.85 -13.27 18.60
C ARG A 37 -30.72 -12.29 18.91
N ILE A 38 -30.50 -11.99 20.20
CA ILE A 38 -29.40 -11.11 20.64
C ILE A 38 -28.04 -11.71 20.25
N GLU A 39 -27.84 -13.01 20.48
CA GLU A 39 -26.61 -13.70 20.09
C GLU A 39 -26.38 -13.65 18.58
N GLN A 40 -27.44 -13.82 17.77
CA GLN A 40 -27.38 -13.68 16.32
C GLN A 40 -27.05 -12.25 15.86
N GLU A 41 -27.67 -11.23 16.48
CA GLU A 41 -27.41 -9.82 16.20
C GLU A 41 -25.96 -9.44 16.54
N GLU A 42 -25.42 -9.95 17.65
CA GLU A 42 -24.04 -9.72 18.05
C GLU A 42 -23.04 -10.41 17.13
N LEU A 43 -23.30 -11.67 16.76
CA LEU A 43 -22.48 -12.39 15.78
C LEU A 43 -22.45 -11.63 14.45
N LEU A 44 -23.60 -11.11 14.00
CA LEU A 44 -23.67 -10.29 12.80
C LEU A 44 -22.86 -9.00 12.92
N ALA A 45 -22.97 -8.29 14.05
CA ALA A 45 -22.21 -7.07 14.30
C ALA A 45 -20.69 -7.32 14.28
N VAL A 46 -20.23 -8.39 14.93
CA VAL A 46 -18.81 -8.81 14.92
C VAL A 46 -18.36 -9.16 13.51
N MET A 47 -19.18 -9.87 12.73
CA MET A 47 -18.86 -10.20 11.33
C MET A 47 -18.74 -8.95 10.45
N VAL A 48 -19.68 -7.99 10.59
CA VAL A 48 -19.64 -6.73 9.84
C VAL A 48 -18.39 -5.92 10.19
N GLN A 49 -18.07 -5.79 11.48
CA GLN A 49 -16.87 -5.08 11.93
C GLN A 49 -15.59 -5.74 11.43
N SER A 50 -15.51 -7.07 11.50
CA SER A 50 -14.36 -7.83 11.00
C SER A 50 -14.18 -7.67 9.50
N TYR A 51 -15.29 -7.67 8.74
CA TYR A 51 -15.27 -7.44 7.30
C TYR A 51 -14.80 -6.02 6.94
N GLN A 52 -15.27 -5.00 7.66
CA GLN A 52 -14.83 -3.61 7.47
C GLN A 52 -13.33 -3.44 7.76
N ALA A 53 -12.84 -4.06 8.84
CA ALA A 53 -11.41 -4.04 9.17
C ALA A 53 -10.57 -4.75 8.10
N TYR A 54 -11.05 -5.87 7.57
CA TYR A 54 -10.41 -6.58 6.46
C TYR A 54 -10.34 -5.73 5.19
N GLN A 55 -11.43 -5.04 4.83
CA GLN A 55 -11.44 -4.12 3.69
C GLN A 55 -10.44 -2.97 3.86
N ALA A 56 -10.41 -2.34 5.05
CA ALA A 56 -9.47 -1.26 5.33
C ALA A 56 -8.00 -1.71 5.23
N ASN A 57 -7.69 -2.94 5.65
CA ASN A 57 -6.36 -3.53 5.53
C ASN A 57 -5.97 -3.81 4.08
N ILE A 58 -6.90 -4.34 3.25
CA ILE A 58 -6.68 -4.51 1.81
C ILE A 58 -6.36 -3.16 1.16
N ASP A 59 -7.17 -2.13 1.43
CA ASP A 59 -6.95 -0.81 0.86
C ASP A 59 -5.58 -0.23 1.25
N ALA A 60 -5.16 -0.42 2.51
CA ALA A 60 -3.85 -0.01 2.98
C ALA A 60 -2.71 -0.73 2.23
N LEU A 61 -2.81 -2.05 2.06
CA LEU A 61 -1.82 -2.84 1.30
C LEU A 61 -1.73 -2.37 -0.15
N HIS A 62 -2.86 -2.08 -0.79
CA HIS A 62 -2.87 -1.56 -2.16
C HIS A 62 -2.28 -0.14 -2.26
N ARG A 63 -2.49 0.73 -1.27
CA ARG A 63 -1.81 2.04 -1.19
C ARG A 63 -0.30 1.88 -1.08
N THR A 64 0.17 0.98 -0.22
CA THR A 64 1.61 0.70 -0.07
C THR A 64 2.20 0.11 -1.36
N ALA A 65 1.54 -0.87 -1.97
CA ALA A 65 2.01 -1.49 -3.22
C ALA A 65 2.11 -0.46 -4.36
N HIS A 66 1.10 0.40 -4.50
CA HIS A 66 1.10 1.49 -5.47
C HIS A 66 2.28 2.46 -5.22
N THR A 67 2.50 2.84 -3.96
CA THR A 67 3.60 3.72 -3.57
C THR A 67 4.96 3.17 -3.96
N LEU A 68 5.23 1.91 -3.61
CA LEU A 68 6.49 1.25 -3.93
C LEU A 68 6.68 1.10 -5.44
N ALA A 69 5.63 0.73 -6.18
CA ALA A 69 5.70 0.61 -7.62
C ALA A 69 5.99 1.96 -8.31
N TYR A 70 5.34 3.04 -7.86
CA TYR A 70 5.61 4.39 -8.37
C TYR A 70 7.05 4.82 -8.11
N ASP A 71 7.56 4.64 -6.89
CA ASP A 71 8.92 5.03 -6.54
C ASP A 71 9.97 4.22 -7.31
N ALA A 72 9.73 2.93 -7.51
CA ALA A 72 10.56 2.08 -8.37
C ALA A 72 10.56 2.56 -9.83
N ALA A 73 9.38 2.83 -10.39
CA ALA A 73 9.26 3.36 -11.76
C ALA A 73 9.97 4.69 -11.92
N ARG A 74 9.82 5.60 -10.95
CA ARG A 74 10.53 6.89 -10.93
C ARG A 74 12.05 6.71 -10.97
N LYS A 75 12.58 5.80 -10.15
CA LYS A 75 14.02 5.52 -10.11
C LYS A 75 14.53 4.89 -11.40
N ALA A 76 13.75 4.01 -12.01
CA ALA A 76 14.08 3.41 -13.30
C ALA A 76 14.14 4.48 -14.41
N VAL A 77 13.18 5.39 -14.45
CA VAL A 77 13.19 6.54 -15.38
C VAL A 77 14.39 7.45 -15.14
N GLU A 78 14.68 7.80 -13.88
CA GLU A 78 15.86 8.59 -13.51
C GLU A 78 17.16 7.93 -14.01
N ALA A 79 17.27 6.60 -13.93
CA ALA A 79 18.42 5.86 -14.42
C ALA A 79 18.56 5.93 -15.94
N VAL A 80 17.45 5.76 -16.69
CA VAL A 80 17.45 5.93 -18.16
C VAL A 80 17.89 7.35 -18.54
N LEU A 81 17.34 8.37 -17.88
CA LEU A 81 17.71 9.77 -18.12
C LEU A 81 19.19 10.02 -17.86
N LEU A 82 19.71 9.47 -16.75
CA LEU A 82 21.12 9.57 -16.41
C LEU A 82 22.01 8.90 -17.47
N ALA A 83 21.62 7.74 -18.00
CA ALA A 83 22.33 7.05 -19.06
C ALA A 83 22.39 7.87 -20.38
N MET A 84 21.38 8.71 -20.62
CA MET A 84 21.38 9.68 -21.74
C MET A 84 22.07 11.01 -21.40
N GLY A 85 22.72 11.11 -20.24
CA GLY A 85 23.42 12.34 -19.81
C GLY A 85 22.50 13.42 -19.23
N VAL A 86 21.22 13.13 -19.00
CA VAL A 86 20.26 14.07 -18.42
C VAL A 86 20.19 13.88 -16.91
N ARG A 87 20.47 14.96 -16.15
CA ARG A 87 20.34 14.97 -14.68
C ARG A 87 19.10 15.76 -14.27
N ILE A 88 18.23 15.13 -13.49
CA ILE A 88 17.06 15.78 -12.92
C ILE A 88 17.45 16.55 -11.66
N SER A 89 17.01 17.79 -11.54
CA SER A 89 17.26 18.63 -10.37
C SER A 89 16.40 18.20 -9.17
N ARG A 90 16.89 18.51 -7.95
CA ARG A 90 16.21 18.19 -6.69
C ARG A 90 14.86 18.92 -6.51
N VAL A 91 14.73 20.12 -7.07
CA VAL A 91 13.53 20.96 -6.96
C VAL A 91 12.68 20.78 -8.21
N GLY A 92 11.41 20.40 -8.05
CA GLY A 92 10.50 20.13 -9.17
C GLY A 92 10.80 18.83 -9.94
N GLY A 93 11.79 18.05 -9.47
CA GLY A 93 12.28 16.84 -10.12
C GLY A 93 11.19 15.83 -10.49
N HIS A 94 10.12 15.73 -9.70
CA HIS A 94 9.03 14.80 -9.99
C HIS A 94 8.19 15.19 -11.22
N HIS A 95 7.98 16.48 -11.49
CA HIS A 95 7.29 16.93 -12.72
C HIS A 95 8.17 16.71 -13.94
N THR A 96 9.45 17.07 -13.83
CA THR A 96 10.41 16.91 -14.92
C THR A 96 10.67 15.44 -15.22
N THR A 97 10.67 14.56 -14.22
CA THR A 97 10.79 13.11 -14.43
C THR A 97 9.64 12.56 -15.25
N VAL A 98 8.40 12.99 -14.98
CA VAL A 98 7.22 12.55 -15.75
C VAL A 98 7.30 13.04 -17.20
N ALA A 99 7.56 14.33 -17.41
CA ALA A 99 7.67 14.89 -18.76
C ALA A 99 8.84 14.27 -19.54
N ALA A 100 9.95 14.01 -18.88
CA ALA A 100 11.11 13.35 -19.48
C ALA A 100 10.86 11.86 -19.74
N ALA A 101 10.12 11.16 -18.87
CA ALA A 101 9.65 9.80 -19.14
C ALA A 101 8.82 9.77 -20.41
N GLU A 102 7.86 10.68 -20.56
CA GLU A 102 7.05 10.77 -21.78
C GLU A 102 7.95 10.97 -23.01
N ALA A 103 8.85 11.95 -22.99
CA ALA A 103 9.73 12.25 -24.12
C ALA A 103 10.63 11.07 -24.53
N VAL A 104 11.16 10.34 -23.55
CA VAL A 104 12.10 9.22 -23.76
C VAL A 104 11.40 7.93 -24.16
N LEU A 105 10.18 7.72 -23.67
CA LEU A 105 9.39 6.50 -23.87
C LEU A 105 8.36 6.63 -24.99
N LEU A 106 8.22 7.81 -25.58
CA LEU A 106 7.40 8.10 -26.75
C LEU A 106 7.84 7.37 -28.05
N PRO A 107 9.11 7.02 -28.28
CA PRO A 107 9.49 6.16 -29.41
C PRO A 107 8.77 4.79 -29.31
N PRO A 108 8.43 4.16 -30.45
CA PRO A 108 7.63 2.93 -30.48
C PRO A 108 8.24 1.81 -29.61
N PRO A 109 7.39 0.92 -29.04
CA PRO A 109 5.99 0.65 -29.40
C PRO A 109 4.90 1.51 -28.68
N PRO A 110 3.67 1.58 -29.23
CA PRO A 110 2.55 2.36 -28.67
C PRO A 110 2.17 2.06 -27.21
N SER A 111 2.54 0.87 -26.71
CA SER A 111 2.36 0.47 -25.31
C SER A 111 3.16 1.36 -24.35
N ARG A 112 4.36 1.81 -24.72
CA ARG A 112 5.22 2.65 -23.86
C ARG A 112 4.61 4.03 -23.61
N ARG A 113 3.97 4.62 -24.64
CA ARG A 113 3.22 5.88 -24.50
C ARG A 113 2.08 5.75 -23.47
N ARG A 114 1.35 4.63 -23.47
CA ARG A 114 0.29 4.38 -22.48
C ARG A 114 0.86 4.26 -21.08
N ASN A 115 2.00 3.60 -20.92
CA ASN A 115 2.67 3.44 -19.64
C ASN A 115 3.15 4.80 -19.09
N ALA A 116 3.72 5.67 -19.95
CA ALA A 116 4.17 7.01 -19.56
C ALA A 116 3.00 7.92 -19.12
N LEU A 117 1.89 7.94 -19.87
CA LEU A 117 0.68 8.67 -19.44
C LEU A 117 0.11 8.13 -18.11
N SER A 118 0.22 6.82 -17.89
CA SER A 118 -0.21 6.19 -16.64
C SER A 118 0.70 6.58 -15.47
N PHE A 119 1.99 6.82 -15.72
CA PHE A 119 2.95 7.27 -14.71
C PHE A 119 2.64 8.68 -14.19
N ALA A 120 2.20 9.59 -15.06
CA ALA A 120 1.71 10.91 -14.66
C ALA A 120 0.50 10.80 -13.71
N ARG A 121 -0.44 9.89 -14.00
CA ARG A 121 -1.61 9.63 -13.15
C ARG A 121 -1.21 9.01 -11.82
N ALA A 122 -0.35 7.98 -11.84
CA ALA A 122 0.15 7.31 -10.64
C ALA A 122 0.84 8.29 -9.69
N ARG A 123 1.57 9.28 -10.23
CA ARG A 123 2.14 10.36 -9.41
C ARG A 123 1.09 11.14 -8.64
N ASN A 124 -0.01 11.54 -9.28
CA ASN A 124 -1.05 12.33 -8.63
C ASN A 124 -1.70 11.54 -7.50
N VAL A 125 -1.98 10.25 -7.74
CA VAL A 125 -2.49 9.33 -6.70
C VAL A 125 -1.51 9.20 -5.55
N ARG A 126 -0.22 9.02 -5.84
CA ARG A 126 0.84 8.95 -4.82
C ARG A 126 0.94 10.23 -3.98
N HIS A 127 0.75 11.38 -4.61
CA HIS A 127 0.77 12.68 -3.93
C HIS A 127 -0.47 12.86 -3.04
N GLU A 128 -1.65 12.47 -3.51
CA GLU A 128 -2.88 12.48 -2.71
C GLU A 128 -2.79 11.55 -1.49
N ASP A 129 -2.15 10.38 -1.64
CA ASP A 129 -1.94 9.44 -0.53
C ASP A 129 -0.98 10.00 0.54
N GLU A 130 0.04 10.77 0.14
CA GLU A 130 1.04 11.35 1.05
C GLU A 130 0.52 12.60 1.77
N TYR A 131 -0.22 13.42 1.03
CA TYR A 131 -0.72 14.71 1.48
C TYR A 131 -2.25 14.73 1.35
N PRO A 132 -2.97 13.94 2.18
CA PRO A 132 -4.42 13.89 2.13
C PRO A 132 -4.97 15.28 2.46
N ARG A 133 -5.75 15.84 1.54
CA ARG A 133 -6.44 17.11 1.79
C ARG A 133 -7.71 16.83 2.59
N PRO A 134 -8.07 17.66 3.59
CA PRO A 134 -9.25 17.44 4.43
C PRO A 134 -10.57 17.31 3.63
N THR A 135 -10.63 17.89 2.44
CA THR A 135 -11.81 17.93 1.57
C THR A 135 -11.76 16.97 0.40
N THR A 136 -10.70 16.17 0.25
CA THR A 136 -10.52 15.29 -0.92
C THR A 136 -10.24 13.88 -0.43
N GLN A 137 -11.29 13.05 -0.31
CA GLN A 137 -11.07 11.61 -0.39
C GLN A 137 -10.51 11.33 -1.79
N SER A 138 -9.35 10.67 -1.88
CA SER A 138 -8.82 10.27 -3.18
C SER A 138 -9.88 9.42 -3.88
N GLY A 139 -10.46 9.95 -4.96
CA GLY A 139 -11.57 9.31 -5.70
C GLY A 139 -11.15 8.08 -6.48
N VAL A 140 -9.91 7.60 -6.28
CA VAL A 140 -9.31 6.49 -6.99
C VAL A 140 -9.80 5.17 -6.41
N THR A 141 -10.48 4.40 -7.23
CA THR A 141 -10.97 3.08 -6.88
C THR A 141 -9.82 2.08 -6.70
N LEU A 142 -10.06 1.00 -5.94
CA LEU A 142 -9.10 -0.11 -5.79
C LEU A 142 -8.63 -0.67 -7.15
N ARG A 143 -9.57 -0.78 -8.09
CA ARG A 143 -9.30 -1.26 -9.45
C ARG A 143 -8.33 -0.33 -10.19
N GLU A 144 -8.62 0.96 -10.21
CA GLU A 144 -7.74 1.95 -10.86
C GLU A 144 -6.35 1.96 -10.24
N ARG A 145 -6.27 1.85 -8.91
CA ARG A 145 -4.99 1.75 -8.19
C ARG A 145 -4.21 0.50 -8.59
N ARG A 146 -4.87 -0.65 -8.74
CA ARG A 146 -4.24 -1.89 -9.21
C ARG A 146 -3.74 -1.75 -10.64
N GLU A 147 -4.53 -1.17 -11.53
CA GLU A 147 -4.14 -0.91 -12.93
C GLU A 147 -2.93 0.03 -12.99
N GLN A 148 -2.93 1.11 -12.21
CA GLN A 148 -1.79 2.03 -12.10
C GLN A 148 -0.53 1.35 -11.56
N THR A 149 -0.67 0.52 -10.52
CA THR A 149 0.43 -0.26 -9.95
C THR A 149 1.06 -1.16 -11.01
N GLN A 150 0.25 -1.87 -11.79
CA GLN A 150 0.71 -2.73 -12.88
C GLN A 150 1.41 -1.93 -13.99
N ASN A 151 0.92 -0.74 -14.31
CA ASN A 151 1.54 0.14 -15.30
C ASN A 151 2.92 0.65 -14.82
N CYS A 152 3.07 0.99 -13.54
CA CYS A 152 4.37 1.32 -12.96
C CYS A 152 5.35 0.14 -13.04
N VAL A 153 4.90 -1.09 -12.76
CA VAL A 153 5.75 -2.29 -12.91
C VAL A 153 6.20 -2.47 -14.36
N ARG A 154 5.29 -2.33 -15.34
CA ARG A 154 5.64 -2.40 -16.77
C ARG A 154 6.63 -1.32 -17.18
N LEU A 155 6.47 -0.11 -16.65
CA LEU A 155 7.40 0.98 -16.89
C LEU A 155 8.81 0.67 -16.38
N VAL A 156 8.94 0.01 -15.23
CA VAL A 156 10.26 -0.48 -14.76
C VAL A 156 10.86 -1.46 -15.76
N SER A 157 10.07 -2.40 -16.30
CA SER A 157 10.53 -3.32 -17.34
C SER A 157 10.95 -2.60 -18.62
N ASP A 158 10.18 -1.62 -19.09
CA ASP A 158 10.53 -0.81 -20.27
C ASP A 158 11.86 -0.08 -20.07
N CYS A 159 12.09 0.50 -18.88
CA CYS A 159 13.36 1.16 -18.55
C CYS A 159 14.53 0.17 -18.47
N ARG A 160 14.29 -1.04 -17.96
CA ARG A 160 15.31 -2.11 -17.91
C ARG A 160 15.77 -2.51 -19.31
N GLU A 161 14.83 -2.67 -20.24
CA GLU A 161 15.09 -2.96 -21.65
C GLU A 161 15.92 -1.84 -22.30
N LEU A 162 15.53 -0.57 -22.08
CA LEU A 162 16.25 0.60 -22.63
C LEU A 162 17.68 0.73 -22.11
N LEU A 163 17.94 0.29 -20.89
CA LEU A 163 19.29 0.28 -20.30
C LEU A 163 20.11 -0.95 -20.72
N GLY A 164 19.53 -1.89 -21.48
CA GLY A 164 20.20 -3.16 -21.81
C GLY A 164 20.40 -4.07 -20.60
N LEU A 165 19.64 -3.87 -19.52
CA LEU A 165 19.79 -4.57 -18.24
C LEU A 165 19.06 -5.93 -18.21
N ASP A 166 18.47 -6.35 -19.31
CA ASP A 166 17.88 -7.69 -19.44
C ASP A 166 18.92 -8.80 -19.34
N ARG A 167 20.21 -8.46 -19.46
CA ARG A 167 21.37 -9.33 -19.22
C ARG A 167 22.15 -8.98 -17.95
N ILE A 168 21.48 -8.51 -16.89
CA ILE A 168 22.16 -8.12 -15.63
C ILE A 168 23.11 -9.20 -15.06
N ASP A 169 22.87 -10.48 -15.36
CA ASP A 169 23.76 -11.58 -14.99
C ASP A 169 25.18 -11.42 -15.60
N GLU A 170 25.34 -10.62 -16.66
CA GLU A 170 26.63 -10.26 -17.28
C GLU A 170 27.25 -8.98 -16.68
N LEU A 171 26.47 -8.15 -16.00
CA LEU A 171 26.86 -6.80 -15.52
C LEU A 171 27.11 -6.72 -14.02
N VAL A 172 26.57 -7.67 -13.25
CA VAL A 172 26.89 -7.84 -11.83
C VAL A 172 27.88 -8.99 -11.72
N PRO A 173 29.17 -8.74 -11.44
CA PRO A 173 30.08 -9.81 -11.10
C PRO A 173 29.49 -10.58 -9.92
N THR A 174 29.08 -11.81 -10.13
CA THR A 174 28.60 -12.74 -9.10
C THR A 174 29.70 -13.09 -8.09
N ASP A 175 30.93 -12.64 -8.33
CA ASP A 175 32.11 -12.81 -7.49
C ASP A 175 32.24 -11.80 -6.34
N HIS A 176 31.15 -11.16 -5.94
CA HIS A 176 31.08 -10.54 -4.61
C HIS A 176 30.91 -11.64 -3.55
N ARG A 177 31.95 -12.47 -3.36
CA ARG A 177 32.26 -12.92 -2.01
C ARG A 177 32.27 -11.66 -1.16
N LEU A 178 31.46 -11.63 -0.12
CA LEU A 178 31.49 -10.62 0.94
C LEU A 178 32.85 -10.73 1.65
N GLY A 179 33.94 -10.41 0.95
CA GLY A 179 35.25 -10.20 1.53
C GLY A 179 35.13 -8.96 2.39
N GLU A 180 35.22 -9.20 3.69
CA GLU A 180 35.39 -8.25 4.79
C GLU A 180 35.37 -6.78 4.34
N TRP A 181 34.18 -6.18 4.35
CA TRP A 181 34.06 -4.75 4.21
C TRP A 181 34.69 -4.08 5.43
N THR A 182 35.92 -3.58 5.29
CA THR A 182 36.53 -2.67 6.26
C THR A 182 36.05 -1.25 5.99
N PRO A 183 35.36 -0.58 6.93
CA PRO A 183 34.98 0.80 6.77
C PRO A 183 36.23 1.69 6.61
N PRO A 184 36.20 2.72 5.74
CA PRO A 184 37.30 3.66 5.64
C PRO A 184 37.49 4.41 6.96
N ALA A 185 38.75 4.55 7.38
CA ALA A 185 39.12 5.27 8.60
C ALA A 185 38.48 6.67 8.61
N ALA A 186 37.83 7.00 9.72
CA ALA A 186 37.18 8.28 9.91
C ALA A 186 38.20 9.41 9.68
N ARG A 187 37.89 10.33 8.75
CA ARG A 187 38.72 11.53 8.56
C ARG A 187 38.68 12.35 9.85
N PRO A 188 39.82 12.84 10.36
CA PRO A 188 39.82 13.76 11.48
C PRO A 188 39.01 15.00 11.10
N ARG A 189 38.10 15.42 12.00
CA ARG A 189 37.34 16.66 11.83
C ARG A 189 38.28 17.85 12.03
N PRO A 190 38.10 18.94 11.25
CA PRO A 190 38.80 20.20 11.51
C PRO A 190 38.38 20.83 12.84
#